data_AF-A0A9P6GXZ5-F1
#
_entry.id   AF-A0A9P6GXZ5-F1
#
_cell.length_a   1.000
_cell.length_b   1.000
_cell.length_c   1.000
_cell.angle_alpha   90.00
_cell.angle_beta   90.00
_cell.angle_gamma   90.00
#
_symmetry.space_group_name_H-M   'P 1'
#
loop_
_entity.id
_entity.type
_entity.pdbx_description
1 polymer ?
#
loop_
_entity_poly.entity_id
_entity_poly.type
_entity_poly.pdbx_seq_one_letter_code
_entity_poly.pdbx_strand_id
1 'polypeptide(L)'
;MENESRAFLLKRLGKALTVRDALKKTIRQLDDDFEHVESHIRALFPLLRKTKTVSQSQTEIPFVAPPSKHITNFPFFARNSKYILALYNTGVPVKCVIAKPNPLVLYTAGYHSKRLFFKHKFHPKMDDNYIFYTCSTRMVNNRLMFEIKTDDGLYILDNKLGAHETMIGLFNGNYEFEDIEDFFGISSREFIDFLKQRFEN
;
A
#
# COMPACT_ATOMS: atom_id res chain seq x y z
N MET A 1 -7.53 -61.35 -8.51
CA MET A 1 -7.82 -60.53 -7.31
C MET A 1 -6.62 -59.74 -6.79
N GLU A 2 -5.39 -60.27 -6.77
CA GLU A 2 -4.22 -59.50 -6.26
C GLU A 2 -3.85 -58.26 -7.11
N ASN A 3 -3.99 -58.33 -8.44
CA ASN A 3 -3.65 -57.22 -9.34
C ASN A 3 -4.58 -56.00 -9.21
N GLU A 4 -5.88 -56.21 -8.94
CA GLU A 4 -6.85 -55.12 -8.76
C GLU A 4 -6.60 -54.36 -7.45
N SER A 5 -6.21 -55.08 -6.39
CA SER A 5 -5.83 -54.50 -5.10
C SER A 5 -4.58 -53.63 -5.21
N ARG A 6 -3.57 -54.09 -5.98
CA ARG A 6 -2.34 -53.33 -6.22
C ARG A 6 -2.58 -52.04 -7.02
N ALA A 7 -3.41 -52.11 -8.06
CA ALA A 7 -3.77 -50.94 -8.86
C ALA A 7 -4.54 -49.88 -8.04
N PHE A 8 -5.45 -50.34 -7.16
CA PHE A 8 -6.18 -49.46 -6.26
C PHE A 8 -5.27 -48.76 -5.24
N LEU A 9 -4.32 -49.49 -4.64
CA LEU A 9 -3.34 -48.93 -3.71
C LEU A 9 -2.41 -47.93 -4.38
N LEU A 10 -1.92 -48.23 -5.59
CA LEU A 10 -1.09 -47.29 -6.38
C LEU A 10 -1.85 -45.99 -6.71
N LYS A 11 -3.14 -46.09 -7.04
CA LYS A 11 -3.99 -44.91 -7.30
C LYS A 11 -4.18 -44.05 -6.05
N ARG A 12 -4.36 -44.67 -4.86
CA ARG A 12 -4.44 -43.94 -3.58
C ARG A 12 -3.09 -43.29 -3.23
N LEU A 13 -1.99 -43.99 -3.46
CA LEU A 13 -0.64 -43.45 -3.23
C LEU A 13 -0.38 -42.23 -4.13
N GLY A 14 -0.74 -42.31 -5.42
CA GLY A 14 -0.61 -41.19 -6.35
C GLY A 14 -1.39 -39.96 -5.90
N LYS A 15 -2.63 -40.13 -5.42
CA LYS A 15 -3.43 -39.03 -4.86
C LYS A 15 -2.83 -38.45 -3.57
N ALA A 16 -2.27 -39.29 -2.70
CA ALA A 16 -1.62 -38.82 -1.48
C ALA A 16 -0.36 -37.99 -1.80
N LEU A 17 0.40 -38.38 -2.82
CA LEU A 17 1.58 -37.66 -3.29
C LEU A 17 1.22 -36.30 -3.88
N THR A 18 0.17 -36.21 -4.70
CA THR A 18 -0.27 -34.91 -5.26
C THR A 18 -0.74 -33.95 -4.17
N VAL A 19 -1.48 -34.44 -3.17
CA VAL A 19 -1.90 -33.63 -2.01
C VAL A 19 -0.69 -33.15 -1.21
N ARG A 20 0.30 -34.03 -0.97
CA ARG A 20 1.55 -33.67 -0.29
C ARG A 20 2.30 -32.56 -1.03
N ASP A 21 2.41 -32.67 -2.35
CA ASP A 21 3.16 -31.71 -3.15
C ASP A 21 2.42 -30.35 -3.21
N ALA A 22 1.09 -30.36 -3.23
CA ALA A 22 0.27 -29.15 -3.09
C ALA A 22 0.46 -28.48 -1.72
N LEU A 23 0.42 -29.26 -0.63
CA LEU A 23 0.67 -28.77 0.73
C LEU A 23 2.06 -28.15 0.88
N LYS A 24 3.09 -28.79 0.30
CA LYS A 24 4.45 -28.23 0.28
C LYS A 24 4.52 -26.87 -0.40
N LYS A 25 3.77 -26.69 -1.50
CA LYS A 25 3.69 -25.40 -2.19
C LYS A 25 3.03 -24.34 -1.29
N THR A 26 1.94 -24.68 -0.62
CA THR A 26 1.25 -23.78 0.32
C THR A 26 2.14 -23.40 1.51
N ILE A 27 2.90 -24.34 2.07
CA ILE A 27 3.83 -24.05 3.17
C ILE A 27 4.90 -23.05 2.72
N ARG A 28 5.52 -23.26 1.55
CA ARG A 28 6.50 -22.30 1.02
C ARG A 28 5.90 -20.91 0.80
N GLN A 29 4.68 -20.84 0.28
CA GLN A 29 3.96 -19.58 0.11
C GLN A 29 3.76 -18.86 1.46
N LEU A 30 3.40 -19.61 2.50
CA LEU A 30 3.23 -19.07 3.85
C LEU A 30 4.55 -18.64 4.50
N ASP A 31 5.65 -19.35 4.23
CA ASP A 31 6.99 -18.97 4.70
C ASP A 31 7.42 -17.65 4.03
N ASP A 32 7.22 -17.52 2.72
CA ASP A 32 7.49 -16.27 1.98
C ASP A 32 6.64 -15.10 2.51
N ASP A 33 5.34 -15.33 2.77
CA ASP A 33 4.44 -14.34 3.36
C ASP A 33 4.85 -13.98 4.79
N PHE A 34 5.35 -14.93 5.57
CA PHE A 34 5.84 -14.69 6.93
C PHE A 34 7.11 -13.84 6.94
N GLU A 35 8.10 -14.16 6.10
CA GLU A 35 9.30 -13.34 5.92
C GLU A 35 8.94 -11.91 5.46
N HIS A 36 7.93 -11.80 4.59
CA HIS A 36 7.37 -10.52 4.20
C HIS A 36 6.83 -9.78 5.44
N VAL A 37 5.90 -10.36 6.21
CA VAL A 37 5.35 -9.73 7.42
C VAL A 37 6.42 -9.40 8.47
N GLU A 38 7.44 -10.23 8.63
CA GLU A 38 8.51 -9.99 9.59
C GLU A 38 9.40 -8.80 9.17
N SER A 39 9.81 -8.75 7.90
CA SER A 39 10.55 -7.59 7.36
C SER A 39 9.75 -6.29 7.49
N HIS A 40 8.42 -6.40 7.31
CA HIS A 40 7.44 -5.34 7.48
C HIS A 40 7.39 -4.82 8.93
N ILE A 41 7.34 -5.72 9.91
CA ILE A 41 7.40 -5.36 11.34
C ILE A 41 8.74 -4.71 11.70
N ARG A 42 9.85 -5.27 11.21
CA ARG A 42 11.20 -4.73 11.47
C ARG A 42 11.39 -3.32 10.92
N ALA A 43 10.81 -3.01 9.76
CA ALA A 43 10.83 -1.67 9.17
C ALA A 43 9.95 -0.65 9.94
N LEU A 44 8.91 -1.11 10.64
CA LEU A 44 8.02 -0.25 11.45
C LEU A 44 8.58 0.08 12.83
N PHE A 45 9.38 -0.81 13.43
CA PHE A 45 9.96 -0.61 14.77
C PHE A 45 10.70 0.73 14.95
N PRO A 46 11.51 1.21 13.98
CA PRO A 46 12.15 2.53 14.06
C PRO A 46 11.17 3.71 14.05
N LEU A 47 10.03 3.59 13.35
CA LEU A 47 8.99 4.63 13.29
C LEU A 47 8.25 4.75 14.63
N LEU A 48 8.05 3.62 15.32
CA LEU A 48 7.43 3.55 16.65
C LEU A 48 8.38 3.98 17.78
N ARG A 49 9.70 3.91 17.59
CA ARG A 49 10.69 4.37 18.58
C ARG A 49 10.96 5.88 18.52
N LYS A 50 10.79 6.54 17.37
CA LYS A 50 10.99 7.99 17.23
C LYS A 50 9.93 8.86 17.93
N THR A 51 8.83 8.29 18.42
CA THR A 51 7.75 9.02 19.11
C THR A 51 7.94 9.19 20.62
N LYS A 52 9.02 8.66 21.21
CA LYS A 52 9.38 8.94 22.61
C LYS A 52 10.63 9.80 22.71
N THR A 53 10.47 11.09 22.40
CA THR A 53 11.13 12.26 23.03
C THR A 53 10.95 13.46 22.11
N VAL A 54 10.04 14.38 22.43
CA VAL A 54 10.31 15.81 22.65
C VAL A 54 9.05 16.39 23.31
N SER A 55 9.15 16.67 24.60
CA SER A 55 8.24 17.56 25.31
C SER A 55 8.82 18.97 25.27
N GLN A 56 7.94 19.98 25.23
CA GLN A 56 8.18 21.43 25.45
C GLN A 56 8.81 22.19 24.25
N SER A 57 8.43 23.42 23.85
CA SER A 57 7.46 24.45 24.30
C SER A 57 7.54 25.68 23.35
N GLN A 58 6.45 26.50 23.30
CA GLN A 58 6.40 27.94 22.85
C GLN A 58 6.53 28.22 21.33
N THR A 59 5.91 29.21 20.66
CA THR A 59 5.03 30.37 20.96
C THR A 59 4.33 30.83 19.67
N GLU A 60 3.31 31.68 19.80
CA GLU A 60 2.33 32.18 18.82
C GLU A 60 2.86 32.95 17.58
N ILE A 61 2.25 32.72 16.41
CA ILE A 61 2.02 33.69 15.30
C ILE A 61 0.67 33.33 14.63
N PRO A 62 -0.25 34.28 14.35
CA PRO A 62 -1.56 33.99 13.78
C PRO A 62 -1.46 33.87 12.25
N PHE A 63 -0.92 32.74 11.77
CA PHE A 63 -1.33 32.24 10.46
C PHE A 63 -2.43 31.21 10.70
N VAL A 64 -3.50 31.28 9.90
CA VAL A 64 -4.46 30.18 9.78
C VAL A 64 -3.69 29.00 9.16
N ALA A 65 -2.97 28.29 10.01
CA ALA A 65 -2.32 27.05 9.63
C ALA A 65 -3.44 26.07 9.27
N PRO A 66 -3.38 25.41 8.10
CA PRO A 66 -4.31 24.33 7.81
C PRO A 66 -4.25 23.34 8.97
N PRO A 67 -5.41 22.93 9.52
CA PRO A 67 -5.46 22.15 10.75
C PRO A 67 -4.57 20.92 10.62
N SER A 68 -3.73 20.71 11.64
CA SER A 68 -2.95 19.50 11.95
C SER A 68 -3.07 18.35 10.93
N LYS A 69 -1.94 18.01 10.27
CA LYS A 69 -1.80 17.02 9.18
C LYS A 69 -2.07 15.54 9.55
N HIS A 70 -2.72 15.26 10.67
CA HIS A 70 -3.02 13.89 11.10
C HIS A 70 -4.48 13.79 11.51
N ILE A 71 -5.25 12.98 10.77
CA ILE A 71 -6.64 12.67 11.11
C ILE A 71 -6.72 11.64 12.25
N THR A 72 -5.60 11.02 12.61
CA THR A 72 -5.52 10.01 13.67
C THR A 72 -4.19 10.12 14.43
N ASN A 73 -4.22 9.90 15.75
CA ASN A 73 -3.02 9.75 16.60
C ASN A 73 -2.18 8.50 16.25
N PHE A 74 -2.56 7.74 15.22
CA PHE A 74 -1.96 6.48 14.78
C PHE A 74 -2.21 6.27 13.28
N PRO A 75 -1.28 5.70 12.50
CA PRO A 75 -1.58 5.31 11.12
C PRO A 75 -2.67 4.22 11.11
N PHE A 76 -3.69 4.40 10.26
CA PHE A 76 -4.63 3.32 9.97
C PHE A 76 -3.95 2.33 9.02
N PHE A 77 -3.88 1.06 9.40
CA PHE A 77 -3.34 -0.01 8.57
C PHE A 77 -4.48 -0.70 7.85
N ALA A 78 -4.48 -0.64 6.51
CA ALA A 78 -5.49 -1.34 5.72
C ALA A 78 -5.26 -2.85 5.80
N ARG A 79 -6.18 -3.60 6.41
CA ARG A 79 -5.97 -5.02 6.76
C ARG A 79 -5.93 -5.94 5.54
N ASN A 80 -6.54 -5.51 4.44
CA ASN A 80 -6.64 -6.27 3.20
C ASN A 80 -5.63 -5.84 2.14
N SER A 81 -4.61 -5.05 2.50
CA SER A 81 -3.53 -4.73 1.58
C SER A 81 -2.46 -5.81 1.67
N LYS A 82 -2.05 -6.37 0.51
CA LYS A 82 -0.94 -7.32 0.44
C LYS A 82 0.35 -6.75 1.02
N TYR A 83 0.50 -5.43 0.97
CA TYR A 83 1.63 -4.70 1.55
C TYR A 83 1.18 -3.76 2.67
N ILE A 84 2.09 -3.33 3.54
CA ILE A 84 1.74 -2.31 4.55
C ILE A 84 1.31 -1.04 3.83
N LEU A 85 0.06 -0.63 4.09
CA LEU A 85 -0.45 0.70 3.81
C LEU A 85 -0.80 1.39 5.13
N ALA A 86 -0.10 2.48 5.43
CA ALA A 86 -0.33 3.34 6.57
C ALA A 86 -0.97 4.66 6.12
N LEU A 87 -2.22 4.89 6.49
CA LEU A 87 -2.95 6.12 6.19
C LEU A 87 -2.78 7.15 7.32
N TYR A 88 -2.43 8.39 6.96
CA TYR A 88 -2.19 9.49 7.91
C TYR A 88 -3.21 10.62 7.79
N ASN A 89 -3.64 10.91 6.56
CA ASN A 89 -4.61 11.97 6.27
C ASN A 89 -5.49 11.55 5.10
N THR A 90 -6.80 11.72 5.25
CA THR A 90 -7.77 11.42 4.20
C THR A 90 -7.99 12.60 3.26
N GLY A 91 -7.52 13.80 3.61
CA GLY A 91 -7.72 15.02 2.84
C GLY A 91 -9.16 15.57 2.90
N VAL A 92 -9.42 16.59 2.09
CA VAL A 92 -10.73 17.24 1.93
C VAL A 92 -11.28 16.92 0.54
N PRO A 93 -12.55 16.49 0.40
CA PRO A 93 -13.16 16.23 -0.90
C PRO A 93 -13.09 17.44 -1.82
N VAL A 94 -12.76 17.21 -3.10
CA VAL A 94 -12.65 18.28 -4.10
C VAL A 94 -13.43 17.94 -5.36
N LYS A 95 -14.14 18.95 -5.89
CA LYS A 95 -14.72 18.89 -7.24
C LYS A 95 -13.61 19.19 -8.23
N CYS A 96 -13.11 18.16 -8.91
CA CYS A 96 -12.04 18.30 -9.90
C CYS A 96 -12.27 17.36 -11.09
N VAL A 97 -11.65 17.70 -12.22
CA VAL A 97 -11.68 16.85 -13.41
C VAL A 97 -10.57 15.81 -13.28
N ILE A 98 -10.97 14.53 -13.28
CA ILE A 98 -10.06 13.38 -13.21
C ILE A 98 -10.25 12.54 -14.45
N ALA A 99 -9.15 12.16 -15.09
CA ALA A 99 -9.19 11.27 -16.25
C ALA A 99 -9.55 9.85 -15.79
N LYS A 100 -10.61 9.26 -16.35
CA LYS A 100 -11.12 7.92 -16.02
C LYS A 100 -11.33 7.71 -14.51
N PRO A 101 -12.25 8.45 -13.88
CA PRO A 101 -12.46 8.37 -12.45
C PRO A 101 -13.11 7.04 -12.08
N ASN A 102 -12.64 6.41 -11.02
CA ASN A 102 -13.38 5.34 -10.35
C ASN A 102 -14.62 5.95 -9.64
N PRO A 103 -15.84 5.50 -9.96
CA PRO A 103 -17.07 6.08 -9.40
C PRO A 103 -17.24 5.81 -7.90
N LEU A 104 -16.52 4.83 -7.34
CA LEU A 104 -16.58 4.50 -5.91
C LEU A 104 -15.63 5.34 -5.07
N VAL A 105 -14.68 6.03 -5.71
CA VAL A 105 -13.64 6.79 -5.03
C VAL A 105 -14.07 8.25 -4.84
N LEU A 106 -14.06 8.69 -3.58
CA LEU A 106 -14.16 10.09 -3.24
C LEU A 106 -12.77 10.73 -3.25
N TYR A 107 -12.51 11.57 -4.25
CA TYR A 107 -11.22 12.21 -4.40
C TYR A 107 -11.06 13.40 -3.47
N THR A 108 -9.93 13.41 -2.78
CA THR A 108 -9.62 14.42 -1.79
C THR A 108 -8.30 15.11 -2.12
N ALA A 109 -8.17 16.38 -1.76
CA ALA A 109 -6.91 17.10 -1.75
C ALA A 109 -6.29 17.02 -0.35
N GLY A 110 -4.98 16.75 -0.28
CA GLY A 110 -4.27 16.56 0.98
C GLY A 110 -4.36 15.14 1.54
N TYR A 111 -4.78 14.16 0.74
CA TYR A 111 -4.60 12.75 1.09
C TYR A 111 -3.12 12.47 1.36
N HIS A 112 -2.84 11.64 2.37
CA HIS A 112 -1.49 11.25 2.74
C HIS A 112 -1.46 9.82 3.27
N SER A 113 -0.73 8.95 2.60
CA SER A 113 -0.42 7.59 3.05
C SER A 113 1.04 7.24 2.81
N LYS A 114 1.52 6.20 3.48
CA LYS A 114 2.77 5.53 3.14
C LYS A 114 2.50 4.07 2.82
N ARG A 115 3.07 3.57 1.74
CA ARG A 115 3.04 2.17 1.38
C ARG A 115 4.44 1.60 1.36
N LEU A 116 4.66 0.48 2.05
CA LEU A 116 5.87 -0.30 1.84
C LEU A 116 5.65 -1.13 0.57
N PHE A 117 6.54 -1.04 -0.41
CA PHE A 117 6.44 -1.83 -1.64
C PHE A 117 7.84 -2.16 -2.15
N PHE A 118 7.93 -3.01 -3.16
CA PHE A 118 9.21 -3.37 -3.77
C PHE A 118 9.99 -2.11 -4.18
N LYS A 119 11.31 -2.15 -4.07
CA LYS A 119 12.17 -1.11 -4.61
C LYS A 119 12.00 -1.02 -6.13
N HIS A 120 12.00 0.20 -6.65
CA HIS A 120 12.02 0.43 -8.09
C HIS A 120 13.38 0.07 -8.70
N LYS A 121 13.40 -0.19 -10.01
CA LYS A 121 14.60 -0.62 -10.73
C LYS A 121 15.80 0.33 -10.66
N PHE A 122 15.56 1.60 -10.35
CA PHE A 122 16.59 2.63 -10.22
C PHE A 122 17.16 2.82 -8.80
N HIS A 123 16.73 2.02 -7.83
CA HIS A 123 17.15 2.20 -6.44
C HIS A 123 18.66 1.89 -6.28
N PRO A 124 19.46 2.74 -5.59
CA PRO A 124 20.92 2.66 -5.60
C PRO A 124 21.49 1.47 -4.81
N LYS A 125 20.73 0.90 -3.87
CA LYS A 125 21.14 -0.23 -3.03
C LYS A 125 20.09 -1.34 -2.98
N MET A 126 20.45 -2.56 -3.34
CA MET A 126 19.57 -3.73 -3.26
C MET A 126 19.89 -4.58 -2.02
N ASP A 127 20.05 -3.93 -0.86
CA ASP A 127 20.24 -4.59 0.44
C ASP A 127 18.95 -5.27 0.92
N ASP A 128 17.87 -4.50 1.03
CA ASP A 128 16.50 -5.00 1.23
C ASP A 128 15.71 -4.97 -0.10
N ASN A 129 14.63 -5.74 -0.22
CA ASN A 129 13.77 -5.72 -1.42
C ASN A 129 12.71 -4.60 -1.42
N TYR A 130 12.53 -3.88 -0.30
CA TYR A 130 11.40 -2.97 -0.09
C TYR A 130 11.83 -1.55 0.27
N ILE A 131 10.98 -0.56 -0.05
CA ILE A 131 11.12 0.84 0.33
C ILE A 131 9.75 1.47 0.60
N PHE A 132 9.72 2.51 1.43
CA PHE A 132 8.51 3.29 1.65
C PHE A 132 8.26 4.27 0.50
N TYR A 133 7.06 4.20 -0.04
CA TYR A 133 6.46 5.17 -0.95
C TYR A 133 5.51 6.05 -0.15
N THR A 134 5.81 7.32 -0.07
CA THR A 134 4.91 8.36 0.46
C THR A 134 3.99 8.82 -0.65
N CYS A 135 2.71 8.52 -0.52
CA CYS A 135 1.67 8.80 -1.49
C CYS A 135 0.84 9.99 -1.01
N SER A 136 0.64 11.00 -1.86
CA SER A 136 -0.15 12.18 -1.49
C SER A 136 -0.92 12.76 -2.66
N THR A 137 -2.07 13.38 -2.40
CA THR A 137 -2.81 14.10 -3.44
C THR A 137 -2.73 15.60 -3.19
N ARG A 138 -2.61 16.38 -4.25
CA ARG A 138 -2.63 17.85 -4.16
C ARG A 138 -3.25 18.50 -5.37
N MET A 139 -3.81 19.68 -5.17
CA MET A 139 -4.34 20.50 -6.26
C MET A 139 -3.21 21.32 -6.88
N VAL A 140 -3.04 21.21 -8.20
CA VAL A 140 -2.13 22.04 -9.00
C VAL A 140 -2.89 22.53 -10.22
N ASN A 141 -3.00 23.85 -10.42
CA ASN A 141 -3.73 24.45 -11.54
C ASN A 141 -5.16 23.89 -11.70
N ASN A 142 -5.89 23.77 -10.58
CA ASN A 142 -7.24 23.21 -10.51
C ASN A 142 -7.38 21.74 -11.00
N ARG A 143 -6.28 20.99 -11.03
CA ARG A 143 -6.25 19.55 -11.30
C ARG A 143 -5.74 18.80 -10.09
N LEU A 144 -6.31 17.64 -9.82
CA LEU A 144 -5.82 16.76 -8.78
C LEU A 144 -4.61 15.99 -9.31
N MET A 145 -3.49 16.14 -8.61
CA MET A 145 -2.24 15.48 -8.93
C MET A 145 -1.89 14.46 -7.84
N PHE A 146 -1.38 13.32 -8.28
CA PHE A 146 -0.84 12.25 -7.47
C PHE A 146 0.66 12.47 -7.32
N GLU A 147 1.10 12.65 -6.07
CA GLU A 147 2.49 12.81 -5.68
C GLU A 147 2.98 11.51 -5.02
N ILE A 148 4.13 11.01 -5.48
CA ILE A 148 4.82 9.86 -4.89
C ILE A 148 6.26 10.24 -4.59
N LYS A 149 6.71 9.97 -3.36
CA LYS A 149 8.09 10.21 -2.90
C LYS A 149 8.62 8.97 -2.21
N THR A 150 9.86 8.58 -2.49
CA THR A 150 10.55 7.53 -1.74
C THR A 150 11.69 8.11 -0.91
N ASP A 151 12.18 7.32 0.05
CA ASP A 151 13.29 7.72 0.93
C ASP A 151 14.64 7.83 0.19
N ASP A 152 14.78 7.20 -0.99
CA ASP A 152 15.97 7.29 -1.85
C ASP A 152 15.91 8.43 -2.88
N GLY A 153 14.83 9.24 -2.86
CA GLY A 153 14.72 10.47 -3.64
C GLY A 153 13.96 10.36 -4.95
N LEU A 154 13.35 9.22 -5.29
CA LEU A 154 12.39 9.15 -6.39
C LEU A 154 11.23 10.11 -6.10
N TYR A 155 10.85 10.85 -7.13
CA TYR A 155 9.75 11.81 -7.06
C TYR A 155 8.90 11.72 -8.33
N ILE A 156 7.60 11.54 -8.14
CA ILE A 156 6.59 11.53 -9.20
C ILE A 156 5.54 12.56 -8.83
N LEU A 157 5.17 13.40 -9.79
CA LEU A 157 4.01 14.27 -9.69
C LEU A 157 3.29 14.28 -11.03
N ASP A 158 2.15 13.63 -11.09
CA ASP A 158 1.36 13.60 -12.33
C ASP A 158 -0.14 13.44 -12.05
N ASN A 159 -0.95 13.49 -13.09
CA ASN A 159 -2.35 13.09 -13.05
C ASN A 159 -2.50 11.57 -12.85
N LYS A 160 -3.73 11.08 -12.65
CA LYS A 160 -4.04 9.67 -12.39
C LYS A 160 -3.34 8.71 -13.38
N LEU A 161 -3.44 8.98 -14.68
CA LEU A 161 -2.93 8.09 -15.72
C LEU A 161 -1.41 8.15 -15.83
N GLY A 162 -0.84 9.36 -15.88
CA GLY A 162 0.62 9.53 -16.00
C GLY A 162 1.37 8.98 -14.78
N ALA A 163 0.81 9.15 -13.58
CA ALA A 163 1.40 8.59 -12.36
C ALA A 163 1.38 7.05 -12.38
N HIS A 164 0.28 6.45 -12.84
CA HIS A 164 0.17 5.01 -12.98
C HIS A 164 1.13 4.43 -14.03
N GLU A 165 1.20 5.05 -15.21
CA GLU A 165 2.12 4.63 -16.28
C GLU A 165 3.59 4.75 -15.84
N THR A 166 3.92 5.83 -15.13
CA THR A 166 5.26 6.01 -14.53
C THR A 166 5.56 4.90 -13.54
N MET A 167 4.60 4.56 -12.66
CA MET A 167 4.75 3.47 -11.70
C MET A 167 4.96 2.13 -12.39
N ILE A 168 4.15 1.77 -13.40
CA ILE A 168 4.38 0.55 -14.20
C ILE A 168 5.81 0.54 -14.77
N GLY A 169 6.26 1.67 -15.33
CA GLY A 169 7.60 1.78 -15.90
C GLY A 169 8.75 1.57 -14.91
N LEU A 170 8.52 1.74 -13.61
CA LEU A 170 9.53 1.59 -12.56
C LEU A 170 9.78 0.14 -12.14
N PHE A 171 8.84 -0.76 -12.41
CA PHE A 171 8.92 -2.16 -12.01
C PHE A 171 8.83 -3.03 -13.26
N ASN A 172 9.83 -3.88 -13.50
CA ASN A 172 9.94 -4.73 -14.71
C ASN A 172 8.89 -5.85 -14.76
N GLY A 173 7.59 -5.52 -14.73
CA GLY A 173 6.46 -6.46 -14.68
C GLY A 173 6.00 -6.85 -13.27
N ASN A 174 6.68 -6.40 -12.22
CA ASN A 174 6.32 -6.71 -10.82
C ASN A 174 5.31 -5.72 -10.21
N TYR A 175 4.74 -4.83 -11.02
CA TYR A 175 3.71 -3.90 -10.55
C TYR A 175 2.35 -4.58 -10.58
N GLU A 176 1.79 -4.86 -9.42
CA GLU A 176 0.58 -5.70 -9.27
C GLU A 176 -0.72 -4.91 -9.05
N PHE A 177 -0.65 -3.58 -8.98
CA PHE A 177 -1.82 -2.74 -8.75
C PHE A 177 -2.51 -2.38 -10.06
N GLU A 178 -3.83 -2.48 -10.10
CA GLU A 178 -4.62 -2.23 -11.30
C GLU A 178 -4.54 -0.75 -11.73
N ASP A 179 -4.52 0.16 -10.76
CA ASP A 179 -4.35 1.59 -11.01
C ASP A 179 -3.58 2.29 -9.87
N ILE A 180 -3.40 3.61 -10.00
CA ILE A 180 -2.71 4.40 -8.98
C ILE A 180 -3.53 4.56 -7.70
N GLU A 181 -4.85 4.45 -7.76
CA GLU A 181 -5.72 4.58 -6.59
C GLU A 181 -5.59 3.36 -5.70
N ASP A 182 -5.45 2.19 -6.29
CA ASP A 182 -5.15 0.94 -5.59
C ASP A 182 -3.76 0.98 -4.94
N PHE A 183 -2.74 1.50 -5.65
CA PHE A 183 -1.43 1.74 -5.03
C PHE A 183 -1.48 2.74 -3.88
N PHE A 184 -2.30 3.79 -3.99
CA PHE A 184 -2.48 4.74 -2.89
C PHE A 184 -3.33 4.10 -1.77
N GLY A 185 -4.18 3.13 -2.11
CA GLY A 185 -5.17 2.50 -1.23
C GLY A 185 -6.44 3.33 -1.04
N ILE A 186 -6.66 4.31 -1.92
CA ILE A 186 -7.86 5.15 -1.95
C ILE A 186 -9.07 4.35 -2.44
N SER A 187 -8.85 3.36 -3.31
CA SER A 187 -9.89 2.42 -3.76
C SER A 187 -10.15 1.28 -2.77
N SER A 188 -9.44 1.22 -1.63
CA SER A 188 -9.69 0.18 -0.63
C SER A 188 -11.06 0.37 0.02
N ARG A 189 -11.80 -0.74 0.16
CA ARG A 189 -13.15 -0.71 0.73
C ARG A 189 -13.18 -0.07 2.13
N GLU A 190 -12.19 -0.38 2.96
CA GLU A 190 -12.06 0.19 4.30
C GLU A 190 -11.92 1.72 4.26
N PHE A 191 -11.15 2.26 3.31
CA PHE A 191 -11.00 3.70 3.14
C PHE A 191 -12.27 4.36 2.58
N ILE A 192 -12.92 3.73 1.61
CA ILE A 192 -14.18 4.21 1.05
C ILE A 192 -15.25 4.28 2.15
N ASP A 193 -15.42 3.21 2.91
CA ASP A 193 -16.40 3.14 3.99
C ASP A 193 -16.11 4.21 5.08
N PHE A 194 -14.83 4.42 5.41
CA PHE A 194 -14.40 5.49 6.34
C PHE A 194 -14.75 6.89 5.80
N LEU A 195 -14.46 7.18 4.52
CA LEU A 195 -14.75 8.48 3.93
C LEU A 195 -16.25 8.76 3.87
N LYS A 196 -17.06 7.76 3.50
CA LYS A 196 -18.52 7.89 3.46
C LYS A 196 -19.10 8.23 4.83
N GLN A 197 -18.67 7.52 5.87
CA GLN A 197 -19.08 7.82 7.25
C GLN A 197 -18.71 9.25 7.70
N ARG A 198 -17.61 9.79 7.16
CA ARG A 198 -17.11 11.11 7.55
C ARG A 198 -17.74 12.27 6.79
N PHE A 199 -18.09 12.08 5.52
CA PHE A 199 -18.46 13.19 4.63
C PHE A 199 -19.86 13.07 3.99
N GLU A 200 -20.50 11.90 4.04
CA GLU A 200 -21.84 11.69 3.46
C GLU A 200 -22.96 11.62 4.52
N ASN A 201 -22.65 11.88 5.80
CA ASN A 201 -23.61 12.00 6.90
C ASN A 201 -24.01 13.45 7.16
#